data_AF-A0A0U5J8K9-F1
#
_entry.id   AF-A0A0U5J8K9-F1
#
_cell.length_a   1.000
_cell.length_b   1.000
_cell.length_c   1.000
_cell.angle_alpha   90.00
_cell.angle_beta   90.00
_cell.angle_gamma   90.00
#
_symmetry.space_group_name_H-M   'P 1'
#
loop_
_entity.id
_entity.type
_entity.pdbx_description
1 polymer ?
#
loop_
_entity_poly.entity_id
_entity_poly.type
_entity_poly.pdbx_seq_one_letter_code
_entity_poly.pdbx_strand_id
1 'polypeptide(L)'
;MELPGLPSRGLTYRVAINAKRKGIIGGTNGVDAYAALVLPNGKLNVIEGLIAPGEIYTVAINQGGRGIIGGGHLDSNIPYAALVSPKGKAKPLDLPATGLIYSVAIDDHTNEGLIGGKGPLNSAYAALFSRKGSLKPLTGLPESGAYFFGLPSIARK
;
A
#
# COMPACT_ATOMS: atom_id res chain seq x y z
N MET A 1 1.44 3.21 -26.85
CA MET A 1 0.99 4.45 -26.20
C MET A 1 1.60 4.48 -24.82
N GLU A 2 2.53 5.40 -24.55
CA GLU A 2 3.11 5.54 -23.21
C GLU A 2 2.26 6.53 -22.39
N LEU A 3 1.90 6.13 -21.17
CA LEU A 3 1.24 7.03 -20.23
C LEU A 3 2.33 7.81 -19.47
N PRO A 4 2.40 9.15 -19.60
CA PRO A 4 3.40 9.93 -18.89
C PRO A 4 3.33 9.66 -17.38
N GLY A 5 4.45 9.22 -16.79
CA GLY A 5 4.56 8.94 -15.35
C GLY A 5 4.38 7.48 -14.93
N LEU A 6 4.24 6.52 -15.85
CA LEU A 6 4.34 5.09 -15.55
C LEU A 6 5.40 4.43 -16.43
N PRO A 7 6.00 3.32 -15.97
CA PRO A 7 6.86 2.52 -16.83
C PRO A 7 6.08 1.98 -18.03
N SER A 8 6.72 1.85 -19.18
CA SER A 8 6.11 1.36 -20.42
C SER A 8 5.92 -0.16 -20.47
N ARG A 9 6.45 -0.87 -19.47
CA ARG A 9 6.32 -2.32 -19.24
C ARG A 9 6.15 -2.59 -17.75
N GLY A 10 5.52 -3.71 -17.43
CA GLY A 10 5.29 -4.13 -16.05
C GLY A 10 3.89 -4.67 -15.81
N LEU A 11 3.58 -4.88 -14.54
CA LEU A 11 2.29 -5.34 -14.07
C LEU A 11 1.69 -4.32 -13.11
N THR A 12 0.42 -3.95 -13.33
CA THR A 12 -0.38 -3.24 -12.33
C THR A 12 -1.10 -4.28 -11.47
N TYR A 13 -0.77 -4.36 -10.19
CA TYR A 13 -1.39 -5.34 -9.29
C TYR A 13 -2.63 -4.80 -8.59
N ARG A 14 -2.65 -3.50 -8.26
CA ARG A 14 -3.74 -2.94 -7.48
C ARG A 14 -4.07 -1.51 -7.87
N VAL A 15 -5.36 -1.22 -7.77
CA VAL A 15 -5.92 0.12 -7.92
C VAL A 15 -6.88 0.40 -6.77
N ALA A 16 -6.96 1.66 -6.35
CA ALA A 16 -7.99 2.16 -5.43
C ALA A 16 -8.45 3.55 -5.89
N ILE A 17 -9.70 3.90 -5.61
CA ILE A 17 -10.29 5.20 -5.95
C ILE A 17 -11.22 5.67 -4.83
N ASN A 18 -11.25 6.99 -4.57
CA ASN A 18 -12.18 7.60 -3.62
C ASN A 18 -13.36 8.29 -4.33
N ALA A 19 -14.32 8.82 -3.55
CA ALA A 19 -15.52 9.44 -4.10
C ALA A 19 -15.24 10.75 -4.85
N LYS A 20 -14.06 11.37 -4.61
CA LYS A 20 -13.57 12.54 -5.35
C LYS A 20 -12.84 12.18 -6.64
N ARG A 21 -12.92 10.90 -7.09
CA ARG A 21 -12.25 10.37 -8.28
C ARG A 21 -10.73 10.50 -8.25
N LYS A 22 -10.12 10.65 -7.07
CA LYS A 22 -8.67 10.48 -6.91
C LYS A 22 -8.40 9.01 -6.72
N GLY A 23 -7.40 8.50 -7.44
CA GLY A 23 -7.00 7.10 -7.35
C GLY A 23 -5.54 6.92 -6.99
N ILE A 24 -5.19 5.68 -6.68
CA ILE A 24 -3.82 5.19 -6.60
C ILE A 24 -3.75 3.93 -7.44
N ILE A 25 -2.69 3.82 -8.22
CA ILE A 25 -2.31 2.60 -8.92
C ILE A 25 -0.93 2.18 -8.42
N GLY A 26 -0.69 0.88 -8.28
CA GLY A 26 0.58 0.31 -7.81
C GLY A 26 0.90 -1.00 -8.53
N GLY A 27 2.20 -1.24 -8.70
CA GLY A 27 2.71 -2.42 -9.39
C GLY A 27 4.23 -2.50 -9.40
N THR A 28 4.75 -3.20 -10.41
CA THR A 28 6.19 -3.37 -10.67
C THR A 28 6.50 -3.27 -12.16
N ASN A 29 7.66 -2.72 -12.50
CA ASN A 29 8.18 -2.77 -13.87
C ASN A 29 8.91 -4.11 -14.19
N GLY A 30 8.92 -5.05 -13.24
CA GLY A 30 9.67 -6.30 -13.27
C GLY A 30 10.90 -6.32 -12.36
N VAL A 31 11.33 -5.17 -11.85
CA VAL A 31 12.45 -5.01 -10.90
C VAL A 31 12.09 -4.05 -9.78
N ASP A 32 11.60 -2.86 -10.15
CA ASP A 32 11.31 -1.77 -9.23
C ASP A 32 9.82 -1.57 -9.04
N ALA A 33 9.49 -1.16 -7.82
CA ALA A 33 8.14 -0.80 -7.45
C ALA A 33 7.76 0.52 -8.15
N TYR A 34 6.56 0.58 -8.71
CA TYR A 34 6.00 1.86 -9.16
C TYR A 34 4.62 2.09 -8.57
N ALA A 35 4.28 3.36 -8.40
CA ALA A 35 2.94 3.78 -8.05
C ALA A 35 2.69 5.21 -8.54
N ALA A 36 1.43 5.54 -8.78
CA ALA A 36 1.02 6.89 -9.15
C ALA A 36 -0.33 7.26 -8.54
N LEU A 37 -0.49 8.54 -8.22
CA LEU A 37 -1.79 9.13 -7.99
C LEU A 37 -2.48 9.37 -9.33
N VAL A 38 -3.76 9.01 -9.41
CA VAL A 38 -4.63 9.34 -10.53
C VAL A 38 -5.47 10.54 -10.13
N LEU A 39 -5.34 11.64 -10.87
CA LEU A 39 -6.15 12.83 -10.68
C LEU A 39 -7.53 12.67 -11.37
N PRO A 40 -8.55 13.47 -10.99
CA PRO A 40 -9.90 13.32 -11.54
C PRO A 40 -10.00 13.48 -13.07
N ASN A 41 -9.03 14.18 -13.68
CA ASN A 41 -8.90 14.37 -15.12
C ASN A 41 -8.12 13.23 -15.82
N GLY A 42 -7.76 12.16 -15.11
CA GLY A 42 -6.97 11.04 -15.63
C GLY A 42 -5.45 11.28 -15.67
N LYS A 43 -4.98 12.48 -15.31
CA LYS A 43 -3.54 12.76 -15.24
C LYS A 43 -2.90 11.95 -14.11
N LEU A 44 -1.74 11.38 -14.40
CA LEU A 44 -0.93 10.66 -13.43
C LEU A 44 0.07 11.60 -12.75
N ASN A 45 0.25 11.42 -11.45
CA ASN A 45 1.32 12.03 -10.68
C ASN A 45 2.10 10.93 -9.97
N VAL A 46 3.37 10.77 -10.33
CA VAL A 46 4.25 9.70 -9.81
C VAL A 46 4.31 9.78 -8.28
N ILE A 47 4.26 8.64 -7.62
CA ILE A 47 4.56 8.54 -6.20
C ILE A 47 6.05 8.30 -6.04
N GLU A 48 6.74 9.24 -5.41
CA GLU A 48 8.18 9.15 -5.15
C GLU A 48 8.48 8.55 -3.76
N GLY A 49 9.71 8.05 -3.58
CA GLY A 49 10.17 7.47 -2.31
C GLY A 49 9.73 6.02 -2.08
N LEU A 50 9.48 5.30 -3.17
CA LEU A 50 9.15 3.87 -3.14
C LEU A 50 10.38 3.03 -2.82
N ILE A 51 10.13 1.80 -2.39
CA ILE A 51 11.18 0.77 -2.28
C ILE A 51 11.73 0.43 -3.68
N ALA A 52 13.03 0.20 -3.78
CA ALA A 52 13.69 -0.29 -4.98
C ALA A 52 14.90 -1.16 -4.57
N PRO A 53 15.04 -2.40 -5.06
CA PRO A 53 14.06 -3.14 -5.87
C PRO A 53 12.81 -3.50 -5.05
N GLY A 54 11.69 -3.83 -5.72
CA GLY A 54 10.49 -4.29 -5.04
C GLY A 54 9.21 -4.18 -5.85
N GLU A 55 8.08 -4.42 -5.20
CA GLU A 55 6.77 -4.48 -5.82
C GLU A 55 5.70 -3.85 -4.90
N ILE A 56 4.71 -3.17 -5.47
CA ILE A 56 3.51 -2.72 -4.74
C ILE A 56 2.34 -3.68 -5.02
N TYR A 57 2.03 -4.54 -4.06
CA TYR A 57 0.94 -5.52 -4.16
C TYR A 57 -0.44 -4.95 -3.85
N THR A 58 -0.50 -3.88 -3.05
CA THR A 58 -1.75 -3.37 -2.52
C THR A 58 -1.73 -1.88 -2.28
N VAL A 59 -2.88 -1.23 -2.43
CA VAL A 59 -3.05 0.22 -2.28
C VAL A 59 -4.43 0.52 -1.69
N ALA A 60 -4.52 1.59 -0.90
CA ALA A 60 -5.79 2.17 -0.47
C ALA A 60 -5.68 3.70 -0.41
N ILE A 61 -6.80 4.40 -0.58
CA ILE A 61 -6.89 5.86 -0.57
C ILE A 61 -8.16 6.30 0.17
N ASN A 62 -8.03 7.36 0.96
CA ASN A 62 -9.13 7.94 1.72
C ASN A 62 -9.73 9.20 1.04
N GLN A 63 -10.83 9.76 1.55
CA GLN A 63 -11.48 10.95 0.97
C GLN A 63 -10.63 12.23 1.03
N GLY A 64 -9.63 12.28 1.92
CA GLY A 64 -8.62 13.34 1.97
C GLY A 64 -7.60 13.25 0.83
N GLY A 65 -7.56 12.13 0.11
CA GLY A 65 -6.55 11.83 -0.90
C GLY A 65 -5.23 11.36 -0.30
N ARG A 66 -5.20 11.03 1.00
CA ARG A 66 -4.08 10.30 1.61
C ARG A 66 -4.19 8.84 1.25
N GLY A 67 -3.05 8.23 0.96
CA GLY A 67 -2.96 6.83 0.62
C GLY A 67 -2.15 6.02 1.62
N ILE A 68 -2.29 4.72 1.51
CA ILE A 68 -1.37 3.72 2.05
C ILE A 68 -1.08 2.75 0.90
N ILE A 69 0.19 2.39 0.76
CA ILE A 69 0.63 1.35 -0.18
C ILE A 69 1.36 0.27 0.61
N GLY A 70 1.27 -0.97 0.12
CA GLY A 70 1.90 -2.14 0.72
C GLY A 70 2.47 -3.07 -0.34
N GLY A 71 3.54 -3.76 0.01
CA GLY A 71 4.21 -4.72 -0.84
C GLY A 71 5.52 -5.21 -0.20
N GLY A 72 6.58 -5.27 -1.00
CA GLY A 72 7.92 -5.65 -0.55
C GLY A 72 8.80 -6.13 -1.70
N HIS A 73 9.97 -6.67 -1.36
CA HIS A 73 10.84 -7.38 -2.30
C HIS A 73 10.73 -8.88 -2.04
N LEU A 74 10.16 -9.61 -3.01
CA LEU A 74 9.79 -11.02 -2.85
C LEU A 74 11.00 -11.90 -2.54
N ASP A 75 12.08 -11.76 -3.31
CA ASP A 75 13.25 -12.63 -3.22
C ASP A 75 14.02 -12.47 -1.91
N SER A 76 14.14 -11.23 -1.42
CA SER A 76 14.80 -10.98 -0.13
C SER A 76 13.82 -10.97 1.06
N ASN A 77 12.53 -11.20 0.81
CA ASN A 77 11.46 -11.19 1.81
C ASN A 77 11.48 -9.94 2.71
N ILE A 78 11.71 -8.77 2.11
CA ILE A 78 11.73 -7.47 2.81
C ILE A 78 10.36 -6.81 2.63
N PRO A 79 9.60 -6.55 3.72
CA PRO A 79 8.27 -5.95 3.61
C PRO A 79 8.38 -4.45 3.35
N TYR A 80 7.39 -3.91 2.64
CA TYR A 80 7.25 -2.48 2.43
C TYR A 80 5.82 -2.02 2.67
N ALA A 81 5.67 -0.90 3.37
CA ALA A 81 4.44 -0.14 3.43
C ALA A 81 4.78 1.32 3.66
N ALA A 82 4.00 2.21 3.06
CA ALA A 82 4.24 3.64 3.17
C ALA A 82 2.95 4.45 3.14
N LEU A 83 2.89 5.49 3.96
CA LEU A 83 1.86 6.52 3.87
C LEU A 83 2.15 7.40 2.66
N VAL A 84 1.16 7.58 1.79
CA VAL A 84 1.26 8.43 0.61
C VAL A 84 0.54 9.74 0.88
N SER A 85 1.27 10.86 0.77
CA SER A 85 0.67 12.18 0.87
C SER A 85 -0.20 12.48 -0.36
N PRO A 86 -1.19 13.40 -0.26
CA PRO A 86 -2.01 13.80 -1.40
C PRO A 86 -1.23 14.43 -2.57
N LYS A 87 0.07 14.71 -2.38
CA LYS A 87 1.00 15.25 -3.38
C LYS A 87 1.88 14.17 -4.04
N GLY A 88 1.77 12.91 -3.64
CA GLY A 88 2.55 11.80 -4.23
C GLY A 88 3.93 11.60 -3.62
N LYS A 89 4.09 11.86 -2.31
CA LYS A 89 5.30 11.47 -1.57
C LYS A 89 5.01 10.32 -0.64
N ALA A 90 5.76 9.22 -0.75
CA ALA A 90 5.69 8.09 0.16
C ALA A 90 6.58 8.33 1.39
N LYS A 91 6.03 8.02 2.57
CA LYS A 91 6.76 7.96 3.84
C LYS A 91 6.70 6.52 4.35
N PRO A 92 7.82 5.77 4.32
CA PRO A 92 7.87 4.40 4.81
C PRO A 92 7.43 4.26 6.27
N LEU A 93 6.83 3.13 6.60
CA LEU A 93 6.52 2.69 7.95
C LEU A 93 7.65 1.81 8.48
N ASP A 94 7.84 1.81 9.80
CA ASP A 94 8.83 0.96 10.47
C ASP A 94 8.26 -0.45 10.66
N LEU A 95 8.61 -1.36 9.75
CA LEU A 95 8.06 -2.72 9.65
C LEU A 95 9.01 -3.77 10.26
N PRO A 96 8.51 -4.98 10.55
CA PRO A 96 9.38 -6.11 10.89
C PRO A 96 10.46 -6.36 9.83
N ALA A 97 11.60 -6.92 10.24
CA ALA A 97 12.75 -7.12 9.34
C ALA A 97 12.47 -8.06 8.16
N THR A 98 11.50 -8.98 8.28
CA THR A 98 11.15 -9.93 7.22
C THR A 98 9.65 -10.10 7.10
N GLY A 99 9.17 -10.34 5.88
CA GLY A 99 7.76 -10.52 5.58
C GLY A 99 7.35 -9.81 4.29
N LEU A 100 6.04 -9.76 4.03
CA LEU A 100 5.45 -9.03 2.91
C LEU A 100 4.09 -8.45 3.32
N ILE A 101 3.74 -7.28 2.77
CA ILE A 101 2.44 -6.64 3.02
C ILE A 101 1.52 -6.88 1.82
N TYR A 102 0.39 -7.55 2.06
CA TYR A 102 -0.55 -7.96 1.01
C TYR A 102 -1.88 -7.22 1.08
N SER A 103 -2.24 -6.66 2.23
CA SER A 103 -3.48 -5.90 2.42
C SER A 103 -3.23 -4.61 3.18
N VAL A 104 -3.93 -3.56 2.78
CA VAL A 104 -3.93 -2.26 3.46
C VAL A 104 -5.33 -1.68 3.47
N ALA A 105 -5.66 -0.95 4.53
CA ALA A 105 -6.88 -0.17 4.66
C ALA A 105 -6.56 1.14 5.36
N ILE A 106 -7.24 2.22 4.99
CA ILE A 106 -7.07 3.54 5.60
C ILE A 106 -8.44 4.13 5.91
N ASP A 107 -8.59 4.71 7.11
CA ASP A 107 -9.79 5.37 7.56
C ASP A 107 -9.89 6.80 7.00
N ASP A 108 -11.12 7.19 6.67
CA ASP A 108 -11.43 8.48 6.06
C ASP A 108 -11.31 9.66 7.04
N HIS A 109 -11.53 9.43 8.32
CA HIS A 109 -11.62 10.48 9.33
C HIS A 109 -10.31 10.64 10.11
N THR A 110 -9.74 9.53 10.58
CA THR A 110 -8.56 9.56 11.45
C THR A 110 -7.25 9.58 10.66
N ASN A 111 -7.25 9.09 9.40
CA ASN A 111 -6.05 8.76 8.62
C ASN A 111 -5.17 7.70 9.29
N GLU A 112 -5.77 6.88 10.13
CA GLU A 112 -5.21 5.65 10.68
C GLU A 112 -5.68 4.47 9.82
N GLY A 113 -5.22 3.27 10.14
CA GLY A 113 -5.70 2.11 9.41
C GLY A 113 -4.97 0.83 9.77
N LEU A 114 -5.05 -0.12 8.86
CA LEU A 114 -4.54 -1.47 9.03
C LEU A 114 -3.60 -1.82 7.89
N ILE A 115 -2.53 -2.51 8.24
CA ILE A 115 -1.73 -3.29 7.30
C ILE A 115 -1.87 -4.77 7.68
N GLY A 116 -1.82 -5.63 6.67
CA GLY A 116 -1.90 -7.07 6.82
C GLY A 116 -1.03 -7.78 5.79
N GLY A 117 -0.51 -8.93 6.17
CA GLY A 117 0.29 -9.75 5.29
C GLY A 117 0.94 -10.91 6.03
N LYS A 118 2.23 -11.07 5.79
CA LYS A 118 3.05 -12.17 6.27
C LYS A 118 4.22 -11.61 7.05
N GLY A 119 4.44 -12.12 8.26
CA GLY A 119 5.57 -11.78 9.11
C GLY A 119 6.71 -12.79 9.03
N PRO A 120 7.66 -12.69 9.98
CA PRO A 120 8.73 -13.68 10.15
C PRO A 120 8.18 -15.10 10.32
N LEU A 121 8.93 -16.11 9.89
CA LEU A 121 8.58 -17.54 10.00
C LEU A 121 7.24 -17.93 9.34
N ASN A 122 6.78 -17.17 8.35
CA ASN A 122 5.48 -17.37 7.70
C ASN A 122 4.28 -17.21 8.67
N SER A 123 4.45 -16.43 9.74
CA SER A 123 3.35 -16.06 10.63
C SER A 123 2.40 -15.05 9.98
N ALA A 124 1.13 -15.09 10.37
CA ALA A 124 0.19 -14.08 9.93
C ALA A 124 0.51 -12.75 10.63
N TYR A 125 0.67 -11.67 9.86
CA TYR A 125 1.00 -10.36 10.41
C TYR A 125 -0.10 -9.34 10.09
N ALA A 126 -0.47 -8.57 11.10
CA ALA A 126 -1.29 -7.38 10.93
C ALA A 126 -0.93 -6.35 11.99
N ALA A 127 -1.06 -5.06 11.66
CA ALA A 127 -0.80 -3.97 12.58
C ALA A 127 -1.72 -2.79 12.29
N LEU A 128 -2.10 -2.08 13.36
CA LEU A 128 -2.67 -0.74 13.25
C LEU A 128 -1.55 0.25 12.96
N PHE A 129 -1.78 1.19 12.03
CA PHE A 129 -0.90 2.33 11.87
C PHE A 129 -1.59 3.62 12.33
N SER A 130 -0.84 4.50 13.00
CA SER A 130 -1.32 5.83 13.35
C SER A 130 -1.15 6.81 12.19
N ARG A 131 -1.82 7.96 12.27
CA ARG A 131 -1.66 9.07 11.31
C ARG A 131 -0.21 9.54 11.13
N LYS A 132 0.65 9.32 12.13
CA LYS A 132 2.08 9.69 12.11
C LYS A 132 2.98 8.59 11.52
N GLY A 133 2.45 7.39 11.33
CA GLY A 133 3.15 6.22 10.81
C GLY A 133 3.75 5.31 11.88
N SER A 134 3.34 5.43 13.15
CA SER A 134 3.72 4.45 14.18
C SER A 134 2.87 3.18 14.03
N LEU A 135 3.47 2.01 14.24
CA LEU A 135 2.76 0.73 14.17
C LEU A 135 2.46 0.16 15.56
N LYS A 136 1.30 -0.47 15.67
CA LYS A 136 0.91 -1.31 16.80
C LYS A 136 0.49 -2.69 16.25
N PRO A 137 1.37 -3.71 16.32
CA PRO A 137 1.04 -5.07 15.90
C PRO A 137 -0.18 -5.61 16.64
N LEU A 138 -1.01 -6.38 15.94
CA LEU A 138 -2.12 -7.09 16.53
C LEU A 138 -1.62 -8.38 17.19
N THR A 139 -2.23 -8.74 18.32
CA THR A 139 -1.95 -9.98 19.06
C THR A 139 -3.03 -11.03 18.80
N GLY A 140 -2.70 -12.31 18.95
CA GLY A 140 -3.67 -13.41 18.77
C GLY A 140 -3.96 -13.76 17.31
N LEU A 141 -3.08 -13.35 16.39
CA LEU A 141 -3.13 -13.80 14.99
C LEU A 141 -2.61 -15.24 14.88
N PRO A 142 -3.00 -16.00 13.84
CA PRO A 142 -2.47 -17.35 13.59
C PRO A 142 -0.94 -17.37 13.53
N GLU A 143 -0.34 -18.38 14.17
CA GLU A 143 1.11 -18.59 14.20
C GLU A 143 1.70 -18.95 12.83
N SER A 144 0.86 -19.38 11.88
CA SER A 144 1.22 -19.61 10.49
C SER A 144 0.13 -19.12 9.53
N GLY A 145 0.54 -18.73 8.32
CA GLY A 145 -0.32 -18.24 7.25
C GLY A 145 -0.04 -16.79 6.88
N ALA A 146 -0.89 -16.23 6.01
CA ALA A 146 -0.78 -14.83 5.62
C ALA A 146 -2.17 -14.22 5.41
N TYR A 147 -2.31 -12.93 5.72
CA TYR A 147 -3.52 -12.17 5.45
C TYR A 147 -3.46 -11.58 4.04
N PHE A 148 -4.20 -12.18 3.11
CA PHE A 148 -4.20 -11.74 1.71
C PHE A 148 -5.28 -10.69 1.39
N PHE A 149 -6.36 -10.58 2.19
CA PHE A 149 -7.49 -9.68 1.88
C PHE A 149 -8.23 -9.15 3.12
N GLY A 150 -8.50 -7.84 3.14
CA GLY A 150 -9.60 -7.22 3.88
C GLY A 150 -10.40 -6.33 2.92
N LEU A 151 -11.69 -6.60 2.73
CA LEU A 151 -12.58 -5.67 2.03
C LEU A 151 -12.84 -4.48 2.96
N PRO A 152 -12.74 -3.22 2.51
CA PRO A 152 -13.28 -2.12 3.29
C PRO A 152 -14.78 -2.37 3.45
N SER A 153 -15.23 -2.47 4.70
CA SER A 153 -16.64 -2.43 5.06
C SER A 153 -17.22 -1.12 4.51
N ILE A 154 -18.07 -1.23 3.49
CA ILE A 154 -18.98 -0.15 3.15
C ILE A 154 -20.04 -0.17 4.25
N ALA A 155 -19.83 0.60 5.31
CA ALA A 155 -20.91 1.00 6.20
C ALA A 155 -21.88 1.85 5.37
N ARG A 156 -22.89 1.22 4.76
CA ARG A 156 -24.06 1.95 4.29
C ARG A 156 -24.79 2.46 5.54
N LYS A 157 -25.05 3.77 5.55
CA LYS A 157 -25.89 4.44 6.55
C LYS A 157 -27.27 3.79 6.62
#